data_AF-A0AAE8IBB0-F1
#
_entry.id   AF-A0AAE8IBB0-F1
#
_cell.length_a   1.000
_cell.length_b   1.000
_cell.length_c   1.000
_cell.angle_alpha   90.00
_cell.angle_beta   90.00
_cell.angle_gamma   90.00
#
_symmetry.space_group_name_H-M   'P 1'
#
loop_
_entity.id
_entity.type
_entity.pdbx_description
1 polymer ?
#
loop_
_entity_poly.entity_id
_entity_poly.type
_entity_poly.pdbx_seq_one_letter_code
_entity_poly.pdbx_strand_id
1 'polypeptide(L)'
;MMMTRRLFQLFWGLVLYGFAMALMLRANLGLDPWDVLHQGLAPKLGLSFGMTVNLVGAVVLLLWWPLRQRPGIGTVCNIVVIGTAVDISLHYLPTPDGYAMRAAWLGAGIILNGIAGGAYIGAGLGPGPRDGLMTGLCRRNGWPVKWVRTGIEIAVLATGWMLGGTVGIGTIVYAATIGWIVHHALPFFTIKPPERPAIAA
;
A
#
# COMPACT_ATOMS: atom_id res chain seq x y z
N MET A 1 -5.28 21.28 16.67
CA MET A 1 -5.93 21.22 15.34
C MET A 1 -5.08 20.49 14.28
N MET A 2 -3.77 20.75 14.15
CA MET A 2 -2.95 20.07 13.11
C MET A 2 -2.83 18.55 13.31
N MET A 3 -2.64 18.04 14.54
CA MET A 3 -2.52 16.60 14.77
C MET A 3 -3.83 15.85 14.47
N THR A 4 -4.97 16.40 14.89
CA THR A 4 -6.30 15.84 14.59
C THR A 4 -6.53 15.70 13.09
N ARG A 5 -6.19 16.73 12.30
CA ARG A 5 -6.26 16.68 10.84
C ARG A 5 -5.39 15.57 10.26
N ARG A 6 -4.15 15.43 10.74
CA ARG A 6 -3.21 14.40 10.26
C ARG A 6 -3.71 12.99 10.58
N LEU A 7 -4.24 12.77 11.78
CA LEU A 7 -4.83 11.48 12.17
C LEU A 7 -6.07 11.15 11.34
N PHE A 8 -6.98 12.11 11.17
CA PHE A 8 -8.17 11.91 10.34
C PHE A 8 -7.78 11.56 8.89
N GLN A 9 -6.86 12.32 8.29
CA GLN A 9 -6.38 12.07 6.93
C GLN A 9 -5.67 10.72 6.80
N LEU A 10 -4.89 10.31 7.82
CA LEU A 10 -4.27 9.00 7.89
C LEU A 10 -5.33 7.91 7.86
N PHE A 11 -6.28 7.90 8.81
CA PHE A 11 -7.30 6.85 8.88
C PHE A 11 -8.19 6.82 7.63
N TRP A 12 -8.60 7.98 7.13
CA TRP A 12 -9.36 8.08 5.89
C TRP A 12 -8.59 7.47 4.71
N GLY A 13 -7.30 7.81 4.56
CA GLY A 13 -6.44 7.26 3.53
C GLY A 13 -6.26 5.75 3.67
N LEU A 14 -6.04 5.23 4.88
CA LEU A 14 -5.85 3.79 5.12
C LEU A 14 -7.11 2.98 4.84
N VAL A 15 -8.29 3.46 5.24
CA VAL A 15 -9.58 2.81 4.94
C VAL A 15 -9.84 2.82 3.43
N LEU A 16 -9.61 3.95 2.77
CA LEU A 16 -9.75 4.05 1.31
C LEU A 16 -8.78 3.11 0.59
N TYR A 17 -7.56 2.94 1.11
CA TYR A 17 -6.58 2.01 0.56
C TYR A 17 -7.09 0.57 0.61
N GLY A 18 -7.61 0.14 1.76
CA GLY A 18 -8.18 -1.21 1.90
C GLY A 18 -9.42 -1.43 1.01
N PHE A 19 -10.29 -0.44 0.88
CA PHE A 19 -11.42 -0.50 -0.06
C PHE A 19 -10.95 -0.62 -1.52
N ALA A 20 -9.94 0.16 -1.91
CA ALA A 20 -9.36 0.13 -3.24
C ALA A 20 -8.76 -1.25 -3.58
N MET A 21 -8.03 -1.85 -2.63
CA MET A 21 -7.51 -3.22 -2.77
C MET A 21 -8.65 -4.23 -2.94
N ALA A 22 -9.73 -4.12 -2.16
CA ALA A 22 -10.88 -5.01 -2.28
C ALA A 22 -11.56 -4.92 -3.66
N LEU A 23 -11.68 -3.73 -4.25
CA LEU A 23 -12.17 -3.55 -5.63
C LEU A 23 -11.27 -4.26 -6.65
N MET A 24 -9.94 -4.08 -6.53
CA MET A 24 -8.98 -4.74 -7.41
C MET A 24 -9.01 -6.26 -7.27
N LEU A 25 -9.14 -6.77 -6.04
CA LEU A 25 -9.27 -8.20 -5.75
C LEU A 25 -10.54 -8.79 -6.36
N ARG A 26 -11.70 -8.13 -6.18
CA ARG A 26 -12.98 -8.54 -6.76
C ARG A 26 -12.99 -8.44 -8.29
N ALA A 27 -12.29 -7.47 -8.87
CA ALA A 27 -12.14 -7.36 -10.32
C ALA A 27 -11.44 -8.60 -10.90
N ASN A 28 -10.51 -9.21 -10.17
CA ASN A 28 -9.82 -10.45 -10.56
C ASN A 28 -9.20 -10.38 -11.98
N LEU A 29 -8.61 -9.24 -12.35
CA LEU A 29 -7.96 -9.04 -13.66
C LEU A 29 -6.43 -8.96 -13.54
N GLY A 30 -5.88 -9.31 -12.38
CA GLY A 30 -4.48 -9.10 -11.99
C GLY A 30 -4.36 -8.04 -10.91
N LEU A 31 -3.41 -8.24 -10.00
CA LEU A 31 -3.18 -7.40 -8.82
C LEU A 31 -1.80 -6.74 -8.87
N ASP A 32 -1.53 -5.79 -7.98
CA ASP A 32 -0.19 -5.26 -7.82
C ASP A 32 0.75 -6.30 -7.15
N PRO A 33 2.08 -6.16 -7.28
CA PRO A 33 3.05 -7.15 -6.79
C PRO A 33 2.85 -7.66 -5.37
N TRP A 34 2.44 -6.78 -4.45
CA TRP A 34 2.25 -7.17 -3.05
C TRP A 34 0.96 -7.92 -2.85
N ASP A 35 -0.11 -7.51 -3.52
CA ASP A 35 -1.40 -8.20 -3.47
C ASP A 35 -1.37 -9.56 -4.17
N VAL A 36 -0.53 -9.73 -5.19
CA VAL A 36 -0.23 -11.06 -5.75
C VAL A 36 0.40 -11.96 -4.68
N LEU A 37 1.32 -11.45 -3.86
CA LEU A 37 1.89 -12.20 -2.73
C LEU A 37 0.84 -12.49 -1.65
N HIS A 38 0.06 -11.49 -1.23
CA HIS A 38 -0.99 -11.68 -0.23
C HIS A 38 -2.00 -12.74 -0.68
N GLN A 39 -2.43 -12.67 -1.94
CA GLN A 39 -3.36 -13.63 -2.53
C GLN A 39 -2.78 -15.04 -2.59
N GLY A 40 -1.50 -15.19 -2.94
CA GLY A 40 -0.83 -16.49 -2.97
C GLY A 40 -0.59 -17.08 -1.57
N LEU A 41 -0.30 -16.24 -0.57
CA LEU A 41 -0.05 -16.67 0.81
C LEU A 41 -1.33 -17.02 1.58
N ALA A 42 -2.42 -16.27 1.40
CA ALA A 42 -3.61 -16.38 2.24
C ALA A 42 -4.15 -17.83 2.34
N PRO A 43 -4.32 -18.59 1.23
CA PRO A 43 -4.77 -19.97 1.29
C PRO A 43 -3.77 -20.92 1.96
N LYS A 44 -2.46 -20.65 1.86
CA LYS A 44 -1.40 -21.49 2.45
C LYS A 44 -1.32 -21.32 3.97
N LEU A 45 -1.66 -20.14 4.46
CA LEU A 45 -1.67 -19.81 5.88
C LEU A 45 -3.03 -20.08 6.55
N GLY A 46 -4.08 -20.36 5.77
CA GLY A 46 -5.44 -20.48 6.29
C GLY A 46 -5.99 -19.17 6.85
N LEU A 47 -5.51 -18.03 6.35
CA LEU A 47 -5.89 -16.69 6.79
C LEU A 47 -6.77 -16.00 5.74
N SER A 48 -7.55 -15.01 6.16
CA SER A 48 -8.20 -14.09 5.23
C SER A 48 -7.15 -13.28 4.44
N PHE A 49 -7.58 -12.68 3.34
CA PHE A 49 -6.70 -11.81 2.56
C PHE A 49 -6.22 -10.62 3.41
N GLY A 50 -7.11 -9.94 4.13
CA GLY A 50 -6.77 -8.81 4.99
C GLY A 50 -5.84 -9.18 6.15
N MET A 51 -6.07 -10.32 6.82
CA MET A 51 -5.13 -10.81 7.85
C MET A 51 -3.74 -11.10 7.27
N THR A 52 -3.68 -11.60 6.03
CA THR A 52 -2.42 -11.85 5.34
C THR A 52 -1.68 -10.55 5.02
N VAL A 53 -2.39 -9.51 4.58
CA VAL A 53 -1.84 -8.15 4.39
C VAL A 53 -1.22 -7.63 5.70
N ASN A 54 -1.94 -7.75 6.81
CA ASN A 54 -1.46 -7.29 8.12
C ASN A 54 -0.23 -8.09 8.57
N LEU A 55 -0.26 -9.41 8.41
CA LEU A 55 0.85 -10.30 8.78
C LEU A 55 2.11 -9.99 7.97
N VAL A 56 2.00 -9.88 6.65
CA VAL A 56 3.13 -9.52 5.78
C VAL A 56 3.65 -8.14 6.14
N GLY A 57 2.77 -7.17 6.41
CA GLY A 57 3.16 -5.84 6.90
C GLY A 57 3.96 -5.90 8.21
N ALA A 58 3.54 -6.73 9.16
CA ALA A 58 4.28 -6.97 10.41
C ALA A 58 5.65 -7.63 10.17
N VAL A 59 5.72 -8.65 9.31
CA VAL A 59 6.98 -9.31 8.93
C VAL A 59 7.94 -8.32 8.27
N VAL A 60 7.45 -7.49 7.34
CA VAL A 60 8.26 -6.45 6.70
C VAL A 60 8.75 -5.43 7.73
N LEU A 61 7.93 -5.08 8.71
CA LEU A 61 8.35 -4.20 9.80
C LEU A 61 9.48 -4.81 10.64
N LEU A 62 9.50 -6.14 10.85
CA LEU A 62 10.63 -6.80 11.52
C LEU A 62 11.93 -6.68 10.72
N LEU A 63 11.85 -6.65 9.38
CA LEU A 63 13.02 -6.40 8.51
C LEU A 63 13.61 -5.00 8.69
N TRP A 64 12.92 -4.08 9.37
CA TRP A 64 13.46 -2.75 9.68
C TRP A 64 14.46 -2.77 10.84
N TRP A 65 14.45 -3.79 11.70
CA TRP A 65 15.40 -3.94 12.80
C TRP A 65 16.87 -3.82 12.34
N PRO A 66 17.34 -4.58 11.33
CA PRO A 66 18.69 -4.41 10.80
C PRO A 66 18.89 -3.08 10.04
N LEU A 67 17.82 -2.40 9.61
CA LEU A 67 17.87 -1.12 8.90
C LEU A 67 17.88 0.10 9.85
N ARG A 68 17.73 -0.13 11.16
CA ARG A 68 17.65 0.91 12.20
C ARG A 68 16.63 2.00 11.84
N GLN A 69 15.50 1.61 11.25
CA GLN A 69 14.37 2.51 11.00
C GLN A 69 13.40 2.49 12.18
N ARG A 70 12.93 3.67 12.60
CA ARG A 70 11.96 3.79 13.69
C ARG A 70 10.54 3.86 13.09
N PRO A 71 9.63 2.94 13.42
CA PRO A 71 8.23 3.05 12.99
C PRO A 71 7.57 4.28 13.58
N GLY A 72 6.75 4.94 12.77
CA GLY A 72 5.83 5.98 13.23
C GLY A 72 4.46 5.39 13.59
N ILE A 73 3.58 6.20 14.18
CA ILE A 73 2.17 5.82 14.43
C ILE A 73 1.49 5.42 13.12
N GLY A 74 1.77 6.15 12.03
CA GLY A 74 1.25 5.84 10.69
C GLY A 74 1.66 4.45 10.20
N THR A 75 2.86 3.98 10.54
CA THR A 75 3.35 2.65 10.15
C THR A 75 2.55 1.54 10.84
N VAL A 76 2.29 1.67 12.14
CA VAL A 76 1.50 0.69 12.90
C VAL A 76 0.04 0.72 12.46
N CYS A 77 -0.53 1.92 12.30
CA CYS A 77 -1.88 2.06 11.78
C CYS A 77 -2.02 1.47 10.38
N ASN A 78 -1.03 1.64 9.50
CA ASN A 78 -1.03 1.06 8.16
C ASN A 78 -1.16 -0.46 8.21
N ILE A 79 -0.36 -1.12 9.06
CA ILE A 79 -0.42 -2.58 9.26
C ILE A 79 -1.79 -3.02 9.77
N VAL A 80 -2.39 -2.32 10.73
CA VAL A 80 -3.63 -2.81 11.36
C VAL A 80 -4.87 -2.45 10.55
N VAL A 81 -4.93 -1.23 10.01
CA VAL A 81 -6.13 -0.67 9.39
C VAL A 81 -6.33 -1.18 7.97
N ILE A 82 -5.28 -1.30 7.16
CA ILE A 82 -5.44 -1.63 5.73
C ILE A 82 -6.08 -3.00 5.57
N GLY A 83 -5.47 -4.07 6.08
CA GLY A 83 -6.04 -5.41 5.88
C GLY A 83 -7.39 -5.58 6.55
N THR A 84 -7.61 -4.93 7.70
CA THR A 84 -8.95 -4.91 8.33
C THR A 84 -9.98 -4.25 7.42
N ALA A 85 -9.65 -3.11 6.82
CA ALA A 85 -10.51 -2.42 5.87
C ALA A 85 -10.73 -3.24 4.59
N VAL A 86 -9.73 -4.01 4.14
CA VAL A 86 -9.89 -4.94 3.00
C VAL A 86 -10.93 -6.00 3.34
N ASP A 87 -10.81 -6.71 4.47
CA ASP A 87 -11.74 -7.79 4.81
C ASP A 87 -13.18 -7.27 5.02
N ILE A 88 -13.33 -6.11 5.69
CA ILE A 88 -14.64 -5.44 5.81
C ILE A 88 -15.19 -5.10 4.43
N SER A 89 -14.36 -4.53 3.55
CA SER A 89 -14.80 -4.17 2.20
C SER A 89 -15.19 -5.39 1.38
N LEU A 90 -14.43 -6.48 1.46
CA LEU A 90 -14.72 -7.74 0.77
C LEU A 90 -16.00 -8.39 1.29
N HIS A 91 -16.31 -8.25 2.58
CA HIS A 91 -17.56 -8.76 3.15
C HIS A 91 -18.80 -8.10 2.51
N TYR A 92 -18.74 -6.80 2.23
CA TYR A 92 -19.86 -6.04 1.65
C TYR A 92 -19.82 -5.93 0.12
N LEU A 93 -18.65 -5.98 -0.51
CA LEU A 93 -18.51 -5.86 -1.96
C LEU A 93 -18.90 -7.18 -2.64
N PRO A 94 -19.87 -7.17 -3.58
CA PRO A 94 -20.16 -8.33 -4.41
C PRO A 94 -19.01 -8.61 -5.38
N THR A 95 -19.09 -9.75 -6.07
CA THR A 95 -18.22 -10.00 -7.23
C THR A 95 -18.87 -9.35 -8.46
N PRO A 96 -18.14 -8.49 -9.21
CA PRO A 96 -18.69 -7.87 -10.42
C PRO A 96 -18.86 -8.88 -11.56
N ASP A 97 -20.04 -8.87 -12.18
CA ASP A 97 -20.36 -9.71 -13.32
C ASP A 97 -19.90 -9.07 -14.64
N GLY A 98 -19.31 -9.88 -15.51
CA GLY A 98 -18.85 -9.47 -16.84
C GLY A 98 -17.55 -8.66 -16.85
N TYR A 99 -16.88 -8.68 -18.00
CA TYR A 99 -15.55 -8.05 -18.15
C TYR A 99 -15.59 -6.52 -18.01
N ALA A 100 -16.65 -5.86 -18.47
CA ALA A 100 -16.77 -4.40 -18.40
C ALA A 100 -16.81 -3.91 -16.95
N MET A 101 -17.61 -4.53 -16.08
CA MET A 101 -17.70 -4.16 -14.68
C MET A 101 -16.40 -4.46 -13.93
N ARG A 102 -15.78 -5.62 -14.20
CA ARG A 102 -14.45 -5.96 -13.67
C ARG A 102 -13.39 -4.93 -14.05
N ALA A 103 -13.38 -4.49 -15.31
CA ALA A 103 -12.46 -3.45 -15.78
C ALA A 103 -12.73 -2.09 -15.10
N ALA A 104 -14.00 -1.71 -14.92
CA ALA A 104 -14.38 -0.50 -14.20
C ALA A 104 -13.93 -0.54 -12.73
N TRP A 105 -14.12 -1.68 -12.05
CA TRP A 105 -13.70 -1.89 -10.67
C TRP A 105 -12.19 -1.86 -10.52
N LEU A 106 -11.46 -2.50 -11.44
CA LEU A 106 -10.00 -2.42 -11.49
C LEU A 106 -9.57 -0.96 -11.66
N GLY A 107 -10.08 -0.24 -12.65
CA GLY A 107 -9.72 1.16 -12.91
C GLY A 107 -10.01 2.07 -11.72
N ALA A 108 -11.21 1.95 -11.12
CA ALA A 108 -11.57 2.68 -9.92
C ALA A 108 -10.65 2.32 -8.75
N GLY A 109 -10.37 1.04 -8.54
CA GLY A 109 -9.46 0.55 -7.52
C GLY A 109 -8.06 1.16 -7.66
N ILE A 110 -7.48 1.18 -8.86
CA ILE A 110 -6.15 1.77 -9.10
C ILE A 110 -6.14 3.28 -8.77
N ILE A 111 -7.16 4.02 -9.22
CA ILE A 111 -7.27 5.46 -8.98
C ILE A 111 -7.40 5.74 -7.48
N LEU A 112 -8.33 5.04 -6.81
CA LEU A 112 -8.55 5.19 -5.37
C LEU A 112 -7.32 4.77 -4.57
N ASN A 113 -6.59 3.73 -5.00
CA ASN A 113 -5.36 3.30 -4.35
C ASN A 113 -4.29 4.41 -4.39
N GLY A 114 -4.13 5.08 -5.54
CA GLY A 114 -3.20 6.21 -5.65
C GLY A 114 -3.61 7.43 -4.80
N ILE A 115 -4.90 7.76 -4.77
CA ILE A 115 -5.46 8.83 -3.91
C ILE A 115 -5.24 8.50 -2.44
N ALA A 116 -5.57 7.28 -2.03
CA ALA A 116 -5.38 6.77 -0.68
C ALA A 116 -3.89 6.82 -0.26
N GLY A 117 -3.00 6.38 -1.15
CA GLY A 117 -1.55 6.47 -1.00
C GLY A 117 -1.10 7.91 -0.74
N GLY A 118 -1.53 8.86 -1.58
CA GLY A 118 -1.26 10.28 -1.38
C GLY A 118 -1.79 10.81 -0.04
N ALA A 119 -3.01 10.43 0.34
CA ALA A 119 -3.66 10.86 1.57
C ALA A 119 -2.91 10.40 2.83
N TYR A 120 -2.62 9.11 2.95
CA TYR A 120 -1.99 8.57 4.16
C TYR A 120 -0.52 8.98 4.26
N ILE A 121 0.22 8.99 3.14
CA ILE A 121 1.63 9.45 3.10
C ILE A 121 1.68 10.96 3.40
N GLY A 122 0.78 11.74 2.80
CA GLY A 122 0.68 13.19 2.99
C GLY A 122 0.37 13.61 4.43
N ALA A 123 -0.19 12.71 5.25
CA ALA A 123 -0.36 12.95 6.68
C ALA A 123 0.98 13.03 7.44
N GLY A 124 2.06 12.45 6.90
CA GLY A 124 3.42 12.55 7.42
C GLY A 124 3.63 11.85 8.78
N LEU A 125 2.78 10.90 9.16
CA LEU A 125 2.83 10.21 10.47
C LEU A 125 3.71 8.94 10.45
N GLY A 126 4.46 8.73 9.37
CA GLY A 126 5.34 7.59 9.16
C GLY A 126 4.98 6.84 7.87
N PRO A 127 5.97 6.25 7.17
CA PRO A 127 5.73 5.48 5.96
C PRO A 127 5.09 4.11 6.28
N GLY A 128 4.47 3.48 5.27
CA GLY A 128 4.06 2.08 5.37
C GLY A 128 5.27 1.12 5.43
N PRO A 129 5.09 -0.13 5.90
CA PRO A 129 6.17 -1.13 6.02
C PRO A 129 6.99 -1.31 4.74
N ARG A 130 6.31 -1.43 3.59
CA ARG A 130 6.91 -1.53 2.24
C ARG A 130 7.80 -0.33 1.93
N ASP A 131 7.29 0.88 2.15
CA ASP A 131 7.99 2.11 1.79
C ASP A 131 9.22 2.34 2.69
N GLY A 132 9.11 2.00 3.98
CA GLY A 132 10.27 2.05 4.86
C GLY A 132 11.31 0.97 4.54
N LEU A 133 10.91 -0.23 4.12
CA LEU A 133 11.86 -1.25 3.65
C LEU A 133 12.69 -0.72 2.47
N MET A 134 12.02 -0.14 1.47
CA MET A 134 12.67 0.46 0.30
C MET A 134 13.63 1.59 0.71
N THR A 135 13.14 2.59 1.46
CA THR A 135 13.96 3.74 1.88
C THR A 135 15.10 3.32 2.81
N GLY A 136 14.93 2.26 3.60
CA GLY A 136 15.93 1.75 4.54
C GLY A 136 17.07 1.06 3.82
N LEU A 137 16.76 0.24 2.82
CA LEU A 137 17.75 -0.36 1.93
C LEU A 137 18.52 0.71 1.14
N CYS A 138 17.83 1.72 0.59
CA CYS A 138 18.48 2.83 -0.11
C CYS A 138 19.44 3.59 0.81
N ARG A 139 18.98 3.95 2.03
CA ARG A 139 19.80 4.70 2.99
C ARG A 139 21.00 3.90 3.49
N ARG A 140 20.86 2.58 3.67
CA ARG A 140 21.93 1.73 4.19
C ARG A 140 23.00 1.43 3.13
N ASN A 141 22.58 1.19 1.88
CA ASN A 141 23.48 0.70 0.83
C ASN A 141 23.89 1.78 -0.19
N GLY A 142 23.28 2.97 -0.15
CA GLY A 142 23.50 4.04 -1.13
C GLY A 142 22.92 3.71 -2.52
N TRP A 143 22.06 2.70 -2.63
CA TRP A 143 21.52 2.26 -3.91
C TRP A 143 20.43 3.21 -4.43
N PRO A 144 20.33 3.40 -5.77
CA PRO A 144 19.26 4.19 -6.35
C PRO A 144 17.87 3.60 -6.07
N VAL A 145 16.92 4.46 -5.68
CA VAL A 145 15.54 4.08 -5.33
C VAL A 145 14.89 3.21 -6.41
N LYS A 146 15.12 3.55 -7.69
CA LYS A 146 14.58 2.78 -8.83
C LYS A 146 14.95 1.30 -8.76
N TRP A 147 16.21 0.98 -8.47
CA TRP A 147 16.70 -0.41 -8.49
C TRP A 147 16.21 -1.19 -7.28
N VAL A 148 16.21 -0.57 -6.10
CA VAL A 148 15.71 -1.20 -4.88
C VAL A 148 14.22 -1.49 -5.02
N ARG A 149 13.44 -0.52 -5.50
CA ARG A 149 12.01 -0.67 -5.70
C ARG A 149 11.70 -1.78 -6.70
N THR A 150 12.29 -1.72 -7.89
CA THR A 150 12.06 -2.72 -8.94
C THR A 150 12.49 -4.12 -8.48
N GLY A 151 13.63 -4.24 -7.81
CA GLY A 151 14.11 -5.53 -7.30
C GLY A 151 13.16 -6.14 -6.27
N ILE A 152 12.68 -5.33 -5.31
CA ILE A 152 11.67 -5.77 -4.35
C ILE A 152 10.41 -6.18 -5.09
N GLU A 153 9.82 -5.29 -5.90
CA GLU A 153 8.56 -5.54 -6.61
C GLU A 153 8.60 -6.82 -7.47
N ILE A 154 9.69 -7.06 -8.19
CA ILE A 154 9.87 -8.30 -8.97
C ILE A 154 9.93 -9.52 -8.04
N ALA A 155 10.70 -9.45 -6.95
CA ALA A 155 10.81 -10.56 -6.01
C ALA A 155 9.47 -10.91 -5.36
N VAL A 156 8.70 -9.90 -4.93
CA VAL A 156 7.38 -10.11 -4.32
C VAL A 156 6.40 -10.66 -5.34
N LEU A 157 6.36 -10.09 -6.55
CA LEU A 157 5.50 -10.55 -7.64
C LEU A 157 5.79 -11.99 -8.03
N ALA A 158 7.07 -12.33 -8.24
CA ALA A 158 7.49 -13.67 -8.63
C ALA A 158 7.13 -14.69 -7.54
N THR A 159 7.41 -14.37 -6.28
CA THR A 159 7.08 -15.24 -5.14
C THR A 159 5.57 -15.44 -5.03
N GLY A 160 4.80 -14.35 -5.09
CA GLY A 160 3.34 -14.42 -5.03
C GLY A 160 2.73 -15.22 -6.17
N TRP A 161 3.26 -15.04 -7.39
CA TRP A 161 2.78 -15.76 -8.56
C TRP A 161 3.07 -17.27 -8.45
N MET A 162 4.27 -17.65 -7.99
CA MET A 162 4.62 -19.04 -7.71
C MET A 162 3.74 -19.67 -6.63
N LEU A 163 3.23 -18.87 -5.68
CA LEU A 163 2.30 -19.31 -4.63
C LEU A 163 0.84 -19.38 -5.09
N GLY A 164 0.54 -18.99 -6.33
CA GLY A 164 -0.80 -19.05 -6.93
C GLY A 164 -1.56 -17.71 -6.94
N GLY A 165 -0.88 -16.59 -6.67
CA GLY A 165 -1.46 -15.26 -6.85
C GLY A 165 -1.70 -14.91 -8.32
N THR A 166 -2.72 -14.10 -8.58
CA THR A 166 -3.16 -13.75 -9.94
C THR A 166 -2.33 -12.61 -10.54
N VAL A 167 -1.55 -12.93 -11.56
CA VAL A 167 -0.90 -11.96 -12.44
C VAL A 167 -1.73 -11.82 -13.72
N GLY A 168 -2.00 -10.60 -14.15
CA GLY A 168 -2.82 -10.35 -15.34
C GLY A 168 -2.67 -8.94 -15.92
N ILE A 169 -3.60 -8.56 -16.79
CA ILE A 169 -3.59 -7.23 -17.43
C ILE A 169 -3.61 -6.10 -16.39
N GLY A 170 -4.35 -6.29 -15.29
CA GLY A 170 -4.41 -5.34 -14.19
C GLY A 170 -3.07 -5.12 -13.50
N THR A 171 -2.20 -6.13 -13.42
CA THR A 171 -0.83 -5.99 -12.89
C THR A 171 -0.01 -5.04 -13.76
N ILE A 172 -0.12 -5.17 -15.09
CA ILE A 172 0.59 -4.32 -16.06
C ILE A 172 0.06 -2.88 -15.99
N VAL A 173 -1.27 -2.73 -16.02
CA VAL A 173 -1.92 -1.41 -15.94
C VAL A 173 -1.58 -0.72 -14.63
N TYR A 174 -1.60 -1.44 -13.50
CA TYR A 174 -1.22 -0.90 -12.20
C TYR A 174 0.24 -0.43 -12.22
N ALA A 175 1.18 -1.28 -12.63
CA ALA A 175 2.60 -0.94 -12.67
C ALA A 175 2.88 0.31 -13.54
N ALA A 176 2.18 0.45 -14.67
CA ALA A 176 2.34 1.58 -15.57
C ALA A 176 1.74 2.89 -15.04
N THR A 177 0.66 2.82 -14.26
CA THR A 177 -0.15 4.01 -13.91
C THR A 177 0.03 4.48 -12.47
N ILE A 178 0.27 3.59 -11.51
CA ILE A 178 0.23 3.92 -10.08
C ILE A 178 1.24 5.02 -9.70
N GLY A 179 2.44 5.00 -10.29
CA GLY A 179 3.46 6.01 -10.03
C GLY A 179 3.01 7.41 -10.43
N TRP A 180 2.37 7.53 -11.59
CA TRP A 180 1.82 8.79 -12.08
C TRP A 180 0.66 9.26 -11.21
N ILE A 181 -0.27 8.37 -10.84
CA ILE A 181 -1.43 8.72 -10.01
C ILE A 181 -0.99 9.20 -8.63
N VAL A 182 -0.10 8.47 -7.95
CA VAL A 182 0.42 8.85 -6.63
C VAL A 182 1.16 10.18 -6.69
N HIS A 183 1.98 10.41 -7.73
CA HIS A 183 2.69 11.67 -7.92
C HIS A 183 1.74 12.87 -7.99
N HIS A 184 0.61 12.74 -8.69
CA HIS A 184 -0.37 13.81 -8.81
C HIS A 184 -1.28 13.92 -7.58
N ALA A 185 -1.58 12.83 -6.88
CA ALA A 185 -2.41 12.85 -5.69
C ALA A 185 -1.68 13.46 -4.47
N LEU A 186 -0.40 13.13 -4.28
CA LEU A 186 0.35 13.47 -3.06
C LEU A 186 0.39 14.99 -2.73
N PRO A 187 0.60 15.92 -3.67
CA PRO A 187 0.62 17.35 -3.38
C PRO A 187 -0.67 17.87 -2.74
N PHE A 188 -1.84 17.33 -3.13
CA PHE A 188 -3.13 17.74 -2.57
C PHE A 188 -3.30 17.37 -1.10
N PHE A 189 -2.60 16.33 -0.65
CA PHE A 189 -2.72 15.79 0.70
C PHE A 189 -1.53 16.12 1.59
N THR A 190 -0.46 16.74 1.06
CA THR A 190 0.74 17.00 1.84
C THR A 190 0.49 18.07 2.90
N ILE A 191 0.54 17.67 4.17
CA ILE A 191 0.50 18.58 5.31
C ILE A 191 1.93 18.96 5.66
N LYS A 192 2.34 20.19 5.34
CA LYS A 192 3.66 20.71 5.72
C LYS A 192 3.76 20.77 7.26
N PRO A 193 4.88 20.32 7.86
CA PRO A 193 5.16 20.62 9.26
C PRO A 193 5.19 22.14 9.47
N PRO A 194 4.78 22.65 10.65
CA PRO A 194 5.04 24.05 10.98
C PRO A 194 6.54 24.31 10.84
N GLU A 195 6.92 25.42 10.19
CA GLU A 195 8.29 25.89 10.18
C GLU A 195 8.76 26.01 11.63
N ARG A 196 9.89 25.36 11.96
CA ARG A 196 10.55 25.65 13.24
C ARG A 196 10.94 27.14 13.18
N PRO A 197 10.61 27.95 14.19
CA PRO A 197 11.16 29.29 14.27
C PRO A 197 12.68 29.17 14.15
N ALA A 198 13.27 29.97 13.25
CA ALA A 198 14.71 30.10 13.20
C ALA A 198 15.19 30.38 14.62
N ILE A 199 16.07 29.52 15.14
CA ILE A 199 16.74 29.79 16.41
C ILE A 199 17.49 31.08 16.15
N ALA A 200 16.99 32.21 16.66
CA ALA A 200 17.71 33.46 16.67
C ALA A 200 19.00 33.20 17.45
N ALA A 201 20.11 33.20 16.72
CA ALA A 201 21.45 33.10 17.27
C ALA A 201 21.84 34.41 17.96
#